data_AF-A0A8K0SJJ4-F1
#
_entry.id   AF-A0A8K0SJJ4-F1
#
_cell.length_a   1.000
_cell.length_b   1.000
_cell.length_c   1.000
_cell.angle_alpha   90.00
_cell.angle_beta   90.00
_cell.angle_gamma   90.00
#
_symmetry.space_group_name_H-M   'P 1'
#
loop_
_entity.id
_entity.type
_entity.pdbx_description
1 polymer ?
#
loop_
_entity_poly.entity_id
_entity_poly.type
_entity_poly.pdbx_seq_one_letter_code
_entity_poly.pdbx_strand_id
1 'polypeptide(L)'
;MFDAPGKQSAFPLSPAELALGWPEGLQVLVENGCEVNAAFGVACWRKDIESATILLTTDRPIFRDLDILRSSRSNAEIFTMTINELQKRREAIKQLAYEHLTDVEQGAIGMPETIAQGDLNFSPLLQSMLAEKTNLPEKLECLGIMSPHCSYTLNHLLCDKTASVQQILYDAGFTDLDAPCAHGRTPLTEACEVIRRGWPLRIPRSQDEWYHLNTYLQWYVEKGASTEFNLHHHESLPRLSFYLADSLRMGNDFHGIGDGLTKVVQNEKITDNCNCYCSTYGCITPFWVWRCSWHGQPAEDMIISSRCHSQGCYEGHLWRRKNLQKWMKRFRMARARKEWCLHEISRLEIFERLGMAHTCCISTAARDELERDDIQAEDRDYGYYKQLLFLCRVYQRARMILSAWSIGRFWTAWWHAVNGVLPELVPKEACRARHIDIDVEEMVNEWVDELFDERSGERSGEWLNTFALACGLERRLERRRQSTFASLNGAYRGWEFDDILKYHMNVFLERAQAWRERRDCWKRHRLLARPKMRLPRARQSRIR
;
A
#
# COMPACT_ATOMS: atom_id res chain seq x y z
N MET A 1 -4.05 11.26 -21.98
CA MET A 1 -4.90 11.38 -23.18
C MET A 1 -6.23 11.92 -22.69
N PHE A 2 -6.50 13.19 -22.91
CA PHE A 2 -7.86 13.71 -22.77
C PHE A 2 -8.58 13.25 -24.03
N ASP A 3 -9.61 12.43 -23.90
CA ASP A 3 -10.48 12.12 -25.02
C ASP A 3 -10.97 13.44 -25.60
N ALA A 4 -10.85 13.61 -26.92
CA ALA A 4 -11.49 14.72 -27.61
C ALA A 4 -12.96 14.73 -27.17
N PRO A 5 -13.51 15.85 -26.67
CA PRO A 5 -14.83 15.89 -26.04
C PRO A 5 -15.86 15.26 -26.98
N GLY A 6 -16.22 14.01 -26.68
CA GLY A 6 -17.12 13.23 -27.51
C GLY A 6 -18.51 13.84 -27.38
N LYS A 7 -18.99 14.49 -28.46
CA LYS A 7 -20.35 15.02 -28.64
C LYS A 7 -21.07 15.35 -27.32
N GLN A 8 -20.48 16.21 -26.50
CA GLN A 8 -21.22 16.83 -25.42
C GLN A 8 -22.27 17.72 -26.07
N SER A 9 -23.52 17.65 -25.58
CA SER A 9 -24.55 18.63 -25.90
C SER A 9 -23.91 20.03 -25.85
N ALA A 10 -24.07 20.82 -26.91
CA ALA A 10 -23.47 22.14 -26.99
C ALA A 10 -24.01 23.02 -25.85
N PHE A 11 -23.33 23.00 -24.70
CA PHE A 11 -23.57 23.95 -23.64
C PHE A 11 -23.23 25.33 -24.21
N PRO A 12 -24.11 26.33 -24.05
CA PRO A 12 -23.83 27.67 -24.51
C PRO A 12 -22.55 28.16 -23.82
N LEU A 13 -21.58 28.61 -24.62
CA LEU A 13 -20.36 29.24 -24.10
C LEU A 13 -20.74 30.47 -23.28
N SER A 14 -20.12 30.61 -22.10
CA SER A 14 -20.25 31.80 -21.27
C SER A 14 -19.66 33.03 -21.98
N PRO A 15 -20.11 34.25 -21.62
CA PRO A 15 -19.49 35.48 -22.12
C PRO A 15 -17.97 35.54 -21.88
N ALA A 16 -17.50 35.04 -20.72
CA ALA A 16 -16.07 34.98 -20.40
C ALA A 16 -15.29 34.02 -21.33
N GLU A 17 -15.86 32.87 -21.70
CA GLU A 17 -15.25 31.95 -22.67
C GLU A 17 -15.15 32.56 -24.07
N LEU A 18 -16.16 33.33 -24.49
CA LEU A 18 -16.17 34.02 -25.78
C LEU A 18 -15.16 35.18 -25.83
N ALA A 19 -14.82 35.77 -24.69
CA ALA A 19 -13.87 36.87 -24.59
C ALA A 19 -12.40 36.42 -24.46
N LEU A 20 -12.11 35.12 -24.45
CA LEU A 20 -10.73 34.61 -24.42
C LEU A 20 -9.94 35.06 -25.65
N GLY A 21 -8.77 35.68 -25.43
CA GLY A 21 -7.97 36.33 -26.48
C GLY A 21 -8.37 37.79 -26.75
N TRP A 22 -9.32 38.36 -25.99
CA TRP A 22 -9.64 39.79 -25.96
C TRP A 22 -9.44 40.33 -24.53
N PRO A 23 -8.22 40.74 -24.16
CA PRO A 23 -7.86 41.09 -22.79
C PRO A 23 -8.77 42.15 -22.16
N GLU A 24 -9.07 43.23 -22.88
CA GLU A 24 -9.88 44.34 -22.36
C GLU A 24 -11.33 43.91 -22.12
N GLY A 25 -11.92 43.15 -23.04
CA GLY A 25 -13.27 42.63 -22.88
C GLY A 25 -13.38 41.62 -21.75
N LEU A 26 -12.38 40.74 -21.63
CA LEU A 26 -12.30 39.75 -20.56
C LEU A 26 -12.17 40.43 -19.18
N GLN A 27 -11.31 41.45 -19.08
CA GLN A 27 -11.14 42.23 -17.85
C GLN A 27 -12.44 42.90 -17.41
N VAL A 28 -13.16 43.54 -18.34
CA VAL A 28 -14.47 44.15 -18.05
C VAL A 28 -15.45 43.09 -17.51
N LEU A 29 -15.50 41.90 -18.12
CA LEU A 29 -16.39 40.83 -17.65
C LEU A 29 -16.02 40.32 -16.25
N VAL A 30 -14.72 40.16 -15.97
CA VAL A 30 -14.21 39.73 -14.66
C VAL A 30 -14.54 40.76 -13.58
N GLU A 31 -14.33 42.06 -13.86
CA GLU A 31 -14.65 43.16 -12.95
C GLU A 31 -16.14 43.29 -12.66
N ASN A 32 -17.00 42.88 -13.60
CA ASN A 32 -18.45 42.82 -13.42
C ASN A 32 -18.93 41.51 -12.75
N GLY A 33 -18.01 40.68 -12.25
CA GLY A 33 -18.33 39.50 -11.46
C GLY A 33 -18.91 38.33 -12.28
N CYS A 34 -18.55 38.22 -13.56
CA CYS A 34 -18.89 37.08 -14.41
C CYS A 34 -18.30 35.77 -13.85
N GLU A 35 -18.93 34.64 -14.16
CA GLU A 35 -18.40 33.31 -13.83
C GLU A 35 -17.14 33.04 -14.66
N VAL A 36 -16.05 32.59 -14.02
CA VAL A 36 -14.74 32.48 -14.65
C VAL A 36 -14.21 31.04 -14.75
N ASN A 37 -14.80 30.05 -14.06
CA ASN A 37 -14.20 28.72 -13.96
C ASN A 37 -14.18 28.00 -15.31
N ALA A 38 -15.27 28.08 -16.07
CA ALA A 38 -15.33 27.50 -17.41
C ALA A 38 -14.31 28.17 -18.35
N ALA A 39 -14.27 29.51 -18.37
CA ALA A 39 -13.32 30.29 -19.15
C ALA A 39 -11.86 29.97 -18.78
N PHE A 40 -11.57 29.78 -17.49
CA PHE A 40 -10.25 29.41 -17.01
C PHE A 40 -9.83 28.02 -17.48
N GLY A 41 -10.76 27.05 -17.45
CA GLY A 41 -10.54 25.72 -18.02
C GLY A 41 -10.16 25.78 -19.51
N VAL A 42 -10.88 26.59 -20.29
CA VAL A 42 -10.60 26.80 -21.72
C VAL A 42 -9.26 27.53 -21.93
N ALA A 43 -8.95 28.56 -21.14
CA ALA A 43 -7.66 29.26 -21.19
C ALA A 43 -6.49 28.31 -20.93
N CYS A 44 -6.60 27.44 -19.91
CA CYS A 44 -5.61 26.40 -19.61
C CYS A 44 -5.41 25.46 -20.81
N TRP A 45 -6.50 24.98 -21.40
CA TRP A 45 -6.45 24.09 -22.57
C TRP A 45 -5.81 24.75 -23.79
N ARG A 46 -6.11 26.04 -24.04
CA ARG A 46 -5.50 26.85 -25.10
C ARG A 46 -4.07 27.31 -24.78
N LYS A 47 -3.61 27.14 -23.54
CA LYS A 47 -2.35 27.69 -23.01
C LYS A 47 -2.28 29.22 -23.13
N ASP A 48 -3.43 29.88 -22.98
CA ASP A 48 -3.56 31.34 -23.04
C ASP A 48 -3.24 31.94 -21.65
N ILE A 49 -1.96 32.30 -21.47
CA ILE A 49 -1.43 32.79 -20.20
C ILE A 49 -2.02 34.16 -19.84
N GLU A 50 -2.22 35.05 -20.82
CA GLU A 50 -2.75 36.39 -20.60
C GLU A 50 -4.20 36.31 -20.11
N SER A 51 -5.06 35.54 -20.80
CA SER A 51 -6.44 35.35 -20.36
C SER A 51 -6.50 34.66 -18.98
N ALA A 52 -5.66 33.65 -18.73
CA ALA A 52 -5.60 33.00 -17.42
C ALA A 52 -5.19 33.98 -16.30
N THR A 53 -4.26 34.91 -16.59
CA THR A 53 -3.86 35.97 -15.65
C THR A 53 -5.05 36.83 -15.26
N ILE A 54 -5.83 37.30 -16.25
CA ILE A 54 -6.99 38.17 -16.05
C ILE A 54 -8.08 37.43 -15.26
N LEU A 55 -8.34 36.16 -15.57
CA LEU A 55 -9.35 35.38 -14.88
C LEU A 55 -9.02 35.16 -13.39
N LEU A 56 -7.73 35.02 -13.04
CA LEU A 56 -7.29 34.84 -11.66
C LEU A 56 -7.45 36.12 -10.80
N THR A 57 -7.59 37.31 -11.39
CA THR A 57 -7.78 38.57 -10.64
C THR A 57 -9.19 38.77 -10.10
N THR A 58 -10.13 37.89 -10.43
CA THR A 58 -11.53 38.05 -10.02
C THR A 58 -11.70 38.14 -8.50
N ASP A 59 -12.61 39.02 -8.06
CA ASP A 59 -13.05 39.12 -6.67
C ASP A 59 -14.09 38.05 -6.28
N ARG A 60 -14.35 37.07 -7.17
CA ARG A 60 -15.18 35.90 -6.89
C ARG A 60 -14.39 34.74 -6.26
N PRO A 61 -15.08 33.81 -5.59
CA PRO A 61 -14.46 32.64 -4.96
C PRO A 61 -14.13 31.54 -5.98
N ILE A 62 -12.99 31.66 -6.66
CA ILE A 62 -12.56 30.71 -7.72
C ILE A 62 -12.04 29.39 -7.18
N PHE A 63 -11.54 29.36 -5.95
CA PHE A 63 -10.97 28.16 -5.33
C PHE A 63 -11.99 27.40 -4.47
N ARG A 64 -13.29 27.58 -4.70
CA ARG A 64 -14.33 26.73 -4.08
C ARG A 64 -14.29 25.31 -4.62
N ASP A 65 -13.93 25.15 -5.89
CA ASP A 65 -13.78 23.85 -6.56
C ASP A 65 -12.30 23.57 -6.86
N LEU A 66 -11.95 22.28 -6.89
CA LEU A 66 -10.66 21.75 -7.30
C LEU A 66 -10.43 21.89 -8.82
N ASP A 67 -11.48 22.18 -9.59
CA ASP A 67 -11.43 22.25 -11.05
C ASP A 67 -10.45 23.29 -11.61
N ILE A 68 -10.23 24.42 -10.93
CA ILE A 68 -9.20 25.40 -11.30
C ILE A 68 -7.79 24.81 -11.20
N LEU A 69 -7.48 24.10 -10.10
CA LEU A 69 -6.20 23.42 -9.92
C LEU A 69 -6.02 22.27 -10.92
N ARG A 70 -7.10 21.51 -11.18
CA ARG A 70 -7.10 20.41 -12.15
C ARG A 70 -6.90 20.90 -13.58
N SER A 71 -7.45 22.06 -13.94
CA SER A 71 -7.34 22.59 -15.30
C SER A 71 -5.95 23.14 -15.58
N SER A 72 -5.41 23.92 -14.63
CA SER A 72 -4.12 24.60 -14.78
C SER A 72 -2.91 23.65 -14.83
N ARG A 73 -2.96 22.46 -14.21
CA ARG A 73 -1.85 21.49 -14.16
C ARG A 73 -1.27 21.06 -15.52
N SER A 74 -2.03 21.22 -16.60
CA SER A 74 -1.58 20.85 -17.96
C SER A 74 -0.48 21.79 -18.49
N ASN A 75 -0.41 23.01 -17.95
CA ASN A 75 0.55 24.05 -18.27
C ASN A 75 1.24 24.54 -16.98
N ALA A 76 2.55 24.30 -16.86
CA ALA A 76 3.31 24.60 -15.63
C ALA A 76 3.31 26.10 -15.28
N GLU A 77 3.28 26.99 -16.28
CA GLU A 77 3.27 28.44 -16.07
C GLU A 77 1.92 28.90 -15.50
N ILE A 78 0.82 28.52 -16.14
CA ILE A 78 -0.53 28.80 -15.64
C ILE A 78 -0.74 28.16 -14.26
N PHE A 79 -0.25 26.93 -14.04
CA PHE A 79 -0.31 26.29 -12.73
C PHE A 79 0.44 27.10 -11.67
N THR A 80 1.66 27.55 -11.95
CA THR A 80 2.45 28.39 -11.03
C THR A 80 1.70 29.67 -10.67
N MET A 81 1.11 30.36 -11.65
CA MET A 81 0.29 31.55 -11.42
C MET A 81 -0.93 31.27 -10.54
N THR A 82 -1.60 30.14 -10.79
CA THR A 82 -2.75 29.68 -10.02
C THR A 82 -2.37 29.42 -8.56
N ILE A 83 -1.22 28.77 -8.33
CA ILE A 83 -0.72 28.47 -7.00
C ILE A 83 -0.28 29.74 -6.27
N ASN A 84 0.35 30.69 -6.96
CA ASN A 84 0.72 31.99 -6.36
C ASN A 84 -0.52 32.80 -5.95
N GLU A 85 -1.58 32.79 -6.77
CA GLU A 85 -2.83 33.46 -6.40
C GLU A 85 -3.53 32.76 -5.22
N LEU A 86 -3.52 31.42 -5.18
CA LEU A 86 -4.01 30.66 -4.02
C LEU A 86 -3.22 31.02 -2.75
N GLN A 87 -1.88 31.04 -2.82
CA GLN A 87 -1.01 31.41 -1.71
C GLN A 87 -1.32 32.83 -1.23
N LYS A 88 -1.41 33.80 -2.15
CA LYS A 88 -1.74 35.20 -1.84
C LYS A 88 -3.08 35.33 -1.12
N ARG A 89 -4.12 34.61 -1.58
CA ARG A 89 -5.44 34.62 -0.91
C ARG A 89 -5.36 33.99 0.49
N ARG A 90 -4.59 32.91 0.66
CA ARG A 90 -4.34 32.28 1.98
C ARG A 90 -3.63 33.23 2.95
N GLU A 91 -2.61 33.94 2.50
CA GLU A 91 -1.92 34.95 3.32
C GLU A 91 -2.85 36.09 3.72
N ALA A 92 -3.73 36.53 2.84
CA ALA A 92 -4.74 37.54 3.18
C ALA A 92 -5.71 37.06 4.27
N ILE A 93 -6.15 35.80 4.22
CA ILE A 93 -7.00 35.22 5.28
C ILE A 93 -6.20 35.10 6.59
N LYS A 94 -4.95 34.68 6.52
CA LYS A 94 -4.06 34.58 7.69
C LYS A 94 -3.88 35.95 8.36
N GLN A 95 -3.69 36.99 7.56
CA GLN A 95 -3.60 38.37 8.06
C GLN A 95 -4.90 38.81 8.74
N LEU A 96 -6.06 38.55 8.13
CA LEU A 96 -7.37 38.82 8.76
C LEU A 96 -7.53 38.07 10.08
N ALA A 97 -7.04 36.83 10.16
CA ALA A 97 -7.09 36.03 11.38
C ALA A 97 -6.25 36.64 12.50
N TYR A 98 -5.03 37.11 12.21
CA TYR A 98 -4.21 37.82 13.20
C TYR A 98 -4.81 39.16 13.63
N GLU A 99 -5.52 39.85 12.75
CA GLU A 99 -6.15 41.15 13.05
C GLU A 99 -7.42 41.02 13.90
N HIS A 100 -8.20 39.94 13.70
CA HIS A 100 -9.55 39.84 14.25
C HIS A 100 -9.75 38.73 15.30
N LEU A 101 -8.87 37.73 15.37
CA LEU A 101 -8.96 36.64 16.36
C LEU A 101 -8.04 36.91 17.54
N THR A 102 -8.51 36.56 18.75
CA THR A 102 -7.70 36.61 19.97
C THR A 102 -6.65 35.50 20.00
N ASP A 103 -5.59 35.64 20.80
CA ASP A 103 -4.54 34.61 20.95
C ASP A 103 -5.10 33.23 21.34
N VAL A 104 -6.17 33.20 22.15
CA VAL A 104 -6.85 31.97 22.56
C VAL A 104 -7.57 31.32 21.36
N GLU A 105 -8.27 32.12 20.57
CA GLU A 105 -8.95 31.67 19.34
C GLU A 105 -7.93 31.21 18.30
N GLN A 106 -6.83 31.94 18.11
CA GLN A 106 -5.70 31.56 17.24
C GLN A 106 -5.09 30.23 17.69
N GLY A 107 -4.84 30.05 18.99
CA GLY A 107 -4.35 28.80 19.56
C GLY A 107 -5.33 27.63 19.36
N ALA A 108 -6.64 27.87 19.45
CA ALA A 108 -7.68 26.85 19.28
C ALA A 108 -7.74 26.28 17.85
N ILE A 109 -7.43 27.11 16.84
CA ILE A 109 -7.37 26.68 15.43
C ILE A 109 -5.96 26.22 15.01
N GLY A 110 -5.01 26.13 15.95
CA GLY A 110 -3.64 25.74 15.67
C GLY A 110 -2.87 26.75 14.82
N MET A 111 -3.21 28.04 14.93
CA MET A 111 -2.40 29.07 14.27
C MET A 111 -1.00 29.10 14.89
N PRO A 112 0.06 29.09 14.07
CA PRO A 112 1.42 29.21 14.53
C PRO A 112 1.63 30.56 15.23
N GLU A 113 2.47 30.59 16.27
CA GLU A 113 2.83 31.82 16.99
C GLU A 113 3.45 32.89 16.07
N THR A 114 3.96 32.49 14.91
CA THR A 114 4.54 33.42 13.92
C THR A 114 3.91 33.24 12.54
N ILE A 115 3.68 34.37 11.86
CA ILE A 115 3.16 34.42 10.48
C ILE A 115 4.04 33.60 9.51
N ALA A 116 5.34 33.45 9.80
CA ALA A 116 6.30 32.83 8.91
C ALA A 116 6.29 31.29 8.88
N GLN A 117 5.60 30.60 9.81
CA GLN A 117 5.74 29.15 9.97
C GLN A 117 4.43 28.41 9.72
N GLY A 118 4.30 27.76 8.56
CA GLY A 118 3.38 26.64 8.36
C GLY A 118 2.14 26.93 7.52
N ASP A 119 1.74 25.90 6.78
CA ASP A 119 0.42 25.80 6.17
C ASP A 119 -0.61 25.79 7.28
N LEU A 120 -1.43 26.85 7.34
CA LEU A 120 -2.71 26.74 8.03
C LEU A 120 -3.55 25.74 7.25
N ASN A 121 -3.84 24.60 7.86
CA ASN A 121 -4.97 23.80 7.45
C ASN A 121 -6.20 24.67 7.66
N PHE A 122 -6.65 25.31 6.58
CA PHE A 122 -7.83 26.16 6.56
C PHE A 122 -9.01 25.29 6.95
N SER A 123 -9.34 25.32 8.23
CA SER A 123 -10.50 24.61 8.75
C SER A 123 -11.75 25.43 8.46
N PRO A 124 -12.90 24.78 8.21
CA PRO A 124 -14.19 25.47 8.15
C PRO A 124 -14.45 26.31 9.41
N LEU A 125 -13.86 25.91 10.54
CA LEU A 125 -13.88 26.65 11.79
C LEU A 125 -13.24 28.04 11.67
N LEU A 126 -12.05 28.16 11.05
CA LEU A 126 -11.40 29.47 10.84
C LEU A 126 -12.28 30.40 9.98
N GLN A 127 -12.87 29.90 8.88
CA GLN A 127 -13.75 30.70 8.04
C GLN A 127 -15.02 31.14 8.80
N SER A 128 -15.64 30.24 9.59
CA SER A 128 -16.79 30.58 10.44
C SER A 128 -16.43 31.65 11.47
N MET A 129 -15.31 31.49 12.17
CA MET A 129 -14.84 32.45 13.18
C MET A 129 -14.56 33.81 12.56
N LEU A 130 -13.90 33.86 11.39
CA LEU A 130 -13.68 35.11 10.68
C LEU A 130 -14.98 35.76 10.20
N ALA A 131 -15.91 34.99 9.64
CA ALA A 131 -17.21 35.50 9.19
C ALA A 131 -18.06 36.08 10.34
N GLU A 132 -17.91 35.56 11.57
CA GLU A 132 -18.57 36.10 12.76
C GLU A 132 -17.95 37.42 13.25
N LYS A 133 -16.64 37.62 13.03
CA LYS A 133 -15.89 38.77 13.56
C LYS A 133 -15.69 39.89 12.55
N THR A 134 -15.74 39.57 11.26
CA THR A 134 -15.48 40.51 10.17
C THR A 134 -16.24 40.11 8.89
N ASN A 135 -16.39 41.06 7.97
CA ASN A 135 -16.94 40.77 6.65
C ASN A 135 -15.85 40.12 5.79
N LEU A 136 -15.79 38.78 5.79
CA LEU A 136 -14.84 38.03 4.96
C LEU A 136 -15.12 38.31 3.47
N PRO A 137 -14.18 38.90 2.71
CA PRO A 137 -14.38 39.13 1.28
C PRO A 137 -14.62 37.82 0.54
N GLU A 138 -15.63 37.76 -0.34
CA GLU A 138 -16.00 36.53 -1.08
C GLU A 138 -14.78 35.89 -1.78
N LYS A 139 -13.87 36.69 -2.36
CA LYS A 139 -12.65 36.18 -3.02
C LYS A 139 -11.73 35.34 -2.13
N LEU A 140 -11.79 35.55 -0.82
CA LEU A 140 -10.97 34.83 0.15
C LEU A 140 -11.59 33.50 0.57
N GLU A 141 -12.82 33.18 0.13
CA GLU A 141 -13.32 31.82 0.28
C GLU A 141 -12.52 30.87 -0.62
N CYS A 142 -11.55 30.20 -0.02
CA CYS A 142 -10.68 29.22 -0.66
C CYS A 142 -11.04 27.80 -0.23
N LEU A 143 -10.39 26.80 -0.85
CA LEU A 143 -10.50 25.36 -0.54
C LEU A 143 -10.49 25.12 0.97
N GLY A 144 -11.67 24.93 1.56
CA GLY A 144 -11.85 24.93 3.00
C GLY A 144 -11.53 23.61 3.70
N ILE A 145 -11.04 22.57 3.00
CA ILE A 145 -10.91 21.23 3.61
C ILE A 145 -9.75 20.37 3.07
N MET A 146 -9.04 20.77 1.99
CA MET A 146 -8.09 19.86 1.34
C MET A 146 -6.71 20.47 1.10
N SER A 147 -5.67 19.69 1.45
CA SER A 147 -4.31 19.96 1.01
C SER A 147 -4.27 19.97 -0.53
N PRO A 148 -3.65 20.98 -1.15
CA PRO A 148 -3.54 21.02 -2.61
C PRO A 148 -2.63 19.90 -3.15
N HIS A 149 -1.85 19.25 -2.28
CA HIS A 149 -1.05 18.08 -2.62
C HIS A 149 -1.87 16.82 -2.85
N CYS A 150 -3.11 16.76 -2.37
CA CYS A 150 -3.95 15.56 -2.47
C CYS A 150 -4.17 15.13 -3.92
N SER A 151 -4.12 13.82 -4.15
CA SER A 151 -4.27 13.24 -5.48
C SER A 151 -5.69 13.39 -6.06
N TYR A 152 -6.73 13.46 -5.23
CA TYR A 152 -8.10 13.82 -5.61
C TYR A 152 -8.19 15.28 -6.07
N THR A 153 -7.38 16.16 -5.47
CA THR A 153 -7.23 17.55 -5.91
C THR A 153 -6.64 17.59 -7.30
N LEU A 154 -5.62 16.77 -7.54
CA LEU A 154 -4.83 16.83 -8.77
C LEU A 154 -5.18 15.77 -9.82
N ASN A 155 -6.16 14.91 -9.58
CA ASN A 155 -6.76 13.86 -10.43
C ASN A 155 -5.82 13.16 -11.45
N HIS A 156 -4.53 12.93 -11.12
CA HIS A 156 -3.57 12.17 -11.94
C HIS A 156 -2.38 11.73 -11.08
N LEU A 157 -2.20 10.42 -10.91
CA LEU A 157 -1.02 9.83 -10.25
C LEU A 157 0.04 9.31 -11.21
N LEU A 158 -0.21 9.36 -12.52
CA LEU A 158 0.50 8.55 -13.51
C LEU A 158 1.02 9.35 -14.71
N CYS A 159 1.24 10.66 -14.57
CA CYS A 159 1.95 11.43 -15.60
C CYS A 159 3.36 11.84 -15.14
N ASP A 160 4.23 12.05 -16.13
CA ASP A 160 5.60 12.56 -15.99
C ASP A 160 5.68 13.89 -15.23
N LYS A 161 4.61 14.70 -15.29
CA LYS A 161 4.54 16.01 -14.63
C LYS A 161 4.11 15.96 -13.16
N THR A 162 3.72 14.80 -12.62
CA THR A 162 3.12 14.74 -11.28
C THR A 162 4.08 15.29 -10.21
N ALA A 163 5.34 14.86 -10.21
CA ALA A 163 6.33 15.37 -9.26
C ALA A 163 6.64 16.87 -9.43
N SER A 164 6.66 17.39 -10.68
CA SER A 164 6.88 18.83 -10.91
C SER A 164 5.72 19.69 -10.41
N VAL A 165 4.48 19.22 -10.53
CA VAL A 165 3.29 19.90 -10.01
C VAL A 165 3.36 20.00 -8.49
N GLN A 166 3.75 18.91 -7.82
CA GLN A 166 3.95 18.93 -6.37
C GLN A 166 5.11 19.84 -5.96
N GLN A 167 6.17 19.89 -6.76
CA GLN A 167 7.30 20.78 -6.50
C GLN A 167 6.89 22.25 -6.55
N ILE A 168 6.03 22.64 -7.51
CA ILE A 168 5.48 24.02 -7.59
C ILE A 168 4.67 24.37 -6.34
N LEU A 169 3.82 23.45 -5.87
CA LEU A 169 3.10 23.62 -4.61
C LEU A 169 4.07 23.80 -3.43
N TYR A 170 5.06 22.90 -3.32
CA TYR A 170 6.03 22.95 -2.23
C TYR A 170 6.84 24.26 -2.23
N ASP A 171 7.26 24.72 -3.41
CA ASP A 171 8.03 25.96 -3.56
C ASP A 171 7.19 27.22 -3.28
N ALA A 172 5.87 27.14 -3.45
CA ALA A 172 4.93 28.18 -3.06
C ALA A 172 4.54 28.13 -1.56
N GLY A 173 5.27 27.36 -0.75
CA GLY A 173 5.10 27.33 0.71
C GLY A 173 4.11 26.29 1.24
N PHE A 174 3.48 25.51 0.35
CA PHE A 174 2.64 24.38 0.75
C PHE A 174 3.56 23.21 1.17
N THR A 175 3.98 23.20 2.42
CA THR A 175 5.02 22.31 2.96
C THR A 175 4.49 21.27 3.93
N ASP A 176 3.24 21.39 4.39
CA ASP A 176 2.61 20.39 5.24
C ASP A 176 2.11 19.20 4.41
N LEU A 177 2.99 18.22 4.23
CA LEU A 177 2.72 16.98 3.50
C LEU A 177 2.01 15.91 4.35
N ASP A 178 1.84 16.17 5.65
CA ASP A 178 1.21 15.26 6.61
C ASP A 178 -0.16 15.77 7.08
N ALA A 179 -0.57 16.97 6.65
CA ALA A 179 -1.93 17.47 6.74
C ALA A 179 -2.93 16.43 6.19
N PRO A 180 -3.85 15.91 7.02
CA PRO A 180 -4.90 15.04 6.52
C PRO A 180 -5.90 15.83 5.66
N CYS A 181 -6.37 15.22 4.58
CA CYS A 181 -7.45 15.76 3.76
C CYS A 181 -8.82 15.51 4.40
N ALA A 182 -9.89 15.93 3.73
CA ALA A 182 -11.28 15.69 4.15
C ALA A 182 -11.59 14.20 4.45
N HIS A 183 -10.84 13.26 3.88
CA HIS A 183 -10.97 11.82 4.11
C HIS A 183 -10.05 11.28 5.22
N GLY A 184 -9.44 12.14 6.03
CA GLY A 184 -8.50 11.75 7.08
C GLY A 184 -7.17 11.16 6.57
N ARG A 185 -6.82 11.38 5.30
CA ARG A 185 -5.61 10.83 4.66
C ARG A 185 -4.60 11.92 4.36
N THR A 186 -3.33 11.68 4.64
CA THR A 186 -2.26 12.55 4.16
C THR A 186 -2.12 12.43 2.63
N PRO A 187 -1.60 13.45 1.93
CA PRO A 187 -1.31 13.37 0.49
C PRO A 187 -0.59 12.09 0.07
N LEU A 188 0.43 11.65 0.83
CA LEU A 188 1.15 10.41 0.56
C LEU A 188 0.29 9.16 0.80
N THR A 189 -0.51 9.13 1.87
CA THR A 189 -1.44 8.01 2.14
C THR A 189 -2.48 7.88 1.04
N GLU A 190 -3.01 9.02 0.60
CA GLU A 190 -4.01 9.09 -0.46
C GLU A 190 -3.44 8.62 -1.80
N ALA A 191 -2.23 9.08 -2.16
CA ALA A 191 -1.49 8.59 -3.30
C ALA A 191 -1.34 7.06 -3.26
N CYS A 192 -1.01 6.51 -2.09
CA CYS A 192 -0.90 5.07 -1.87
C CYS A 192 -2.25 4.33 -2.02
N GLU A 193 -3.33 4.90 -1.50
CA GLU A 193 -4.67 4.29 -1.57
C GLU A 193 -5.23 4.25 -2.98
N VAL A 194 -5.01 5.28 -3.79
CA VAL A 194 -5.46 5.28 -5.20
C VAL A 194 -4.73 4.18 -5.99
N ILE A 195 -3.45 3.92 -5.70
CA ILE A 195 -2.71 2.78 -6.29
C ILE A 195 -3.39 1.47 -5.90
N ARG A 196 -3.69 1.29 -4.61
CA ARG A 196 -4.25 0.05 -4.06
C ARG A 196 -5.65 -0.24 -4.60
N ARG A 197 -6.54 0.77 -4.66
CA ARG A 197 -7.94 0.60 -5.06
C ARG A 197 -8.12 0.50 -6.57
N GLY A 198 -7.12 0.89 -7.36
CA GLY A 198 -7.24 0.92 -8.83
C GLY A 198 -8.35 1.84 -9.35
N TRP A 199 -8.83 2.76 -8.51
CA TRP A 199 -10.04 3.54 -8.70
C TRP A 199 -9.75 4.80 -9.56
N PRO A 200 -10.66 5.22 -10.45
CA PRO A 200 -11.25 4.46 -11.56
C PRO A 200 -10.32 4.43 -12.81
N LEU A 201 -9.05 4.80 -12.69
CA LEU A 201 -8.20 5.22 -13.82
C LEU A 201 -7.14 4.20 -14.28
N ARG A 202 -7.42 2.89 -14.18
CA ARG A 202 -6.55 1.80 -14.71
C ARG A 202 -5.33 1.55 -13.82
N ILE A 203 -5.12 0.29 -13.40
CA ILE A 203 -3.81 -0.19 -12.89
C ILE A 203 -2.74 0.21 -13.91
N PRO A 204 -1.57 0.72 -13.49
CA PRO A 204 -0.48 1.05 -14.41
C PRO A 204 -0.23 -0.12 -15.38
N ARG A 205 -0.49 0.10 -16.67
CA ARG A 205 -0.34 -0.91 -17.74
C ARG A 205 1.03 -0.86 -18.40
N SER A 206 1.79 0.22 -18.20
CA SER A 206 3.13 0.36 -18.74
C SER A 206 4.19 0.47 -17.63
N GLN A 207 5.44 0.17 -17.99
CA GLN A 207 6.58 0.40 -17.09
C GLN A 207 6.79 1.89 -16.79
N ASP A 208 6.42 2.77 -17.72
CA ASP A 208 6.53 4.23 -17.56
C ASP A 208 5.56 4.75 -16.50
N GLU A 209 4.32 4.26 -16.49
CA GLU A 209 3.33 4.64 -15.46
C GLU A 209 3.81 4.22 -14.05
N TRP A 210 4.39 3.01 -13.93
CA TRP A 210 5.02 2.57 -12.68
C TRP A 210 6.24 3.42 -12.30
N TYR A 211 7.04 3.86 -13.28
CA TYR A 211 8.18 4.73 -13.04
C TYR A 211 7.75 6.11 -12.52
N HIS A 212 6.73 6.72 -13.12
CA HIS A 212 6.17 8.00 -12.67
C HIS A 212 5.60 7.90 -11.28
N LEU A 213 4.91 6.81 -10.97
CA LEU A 213 4.41 6.54 -9.64
C LEU A 213 5.53 6.42 -8.60
N ASN A 214 6.58 5.64 -8.89
CA ASN A 214 7.73 5.52 -8.00
C ASN A 214 8.42 6.88 -7.79
N THR A 215 8.53 7.69 -8.84
CA THR A 215 9.09 9.05 -8.78
C THR A 215 8.24 9.96 -7.90
N TYR A 216 6.92 9.85 -8.00
CA TYR A 216 5.97 10.61 -7.21
C TYR A 216 6.01 10.25 -5.72
N LEU A 217 6.02 8.95 -5.38
CA LEU A 217 6.19 8.49 -3.99
C LEU A 217 7.56 8.87 -3.43
N GLN A 218 8.61 8.79 -4.26
CA GLN A 218 9.97 9.19 -3.89
C GLN A 218 10.03 10.68 -3.52
N TRP A 219 9.34 11.54 -4.28
CA TRP A 219 9.28 12.98 -4.01
C TRP A 219 8.75 13.29 -2.61
N TYR A 220 7.61 12.69 -2.20
CA TYR A 220 7.06 12.90 -0.85
C TYR A 220 8.06 12.50 0.24
N VAL A 221 8.69 11.33 0.08
CA VAL A 221 9.68 10.84 1.05
C VAL A 221 10.90 11.76 1.13
N GLU A 222 11.36 12.30 -0.01
CA GLU A 222 12.49 13.25 -0.05
C GLU A 222 12.15 14.60 0.59
N LYS A 223 10.87 15.00 0.54
CA LYS A 223 10.35 16.21 1.18
C LYS A 223 9.95 16.02 2.64
N GLY A 224 10.15 14.82 3.20
CA GLY A 224 9.96 14.56 4.62
C GLY A 224 8.55 14.15 5.02
N ALA A 225 7.67 13.80 4.08
CA ALA A 225 6.35 13.26 4.40
C ALA A 225 6.47 11.99 5.27
N SER A 226 5.59 11.84 6.24
CA SER A 226 5.51 10.67 7.09
C SER A 226 5.23 9.42 6.28
N THR A 227 6.03 8.38 6.53
CA THR A 227 5.80 7.05 5.95
C THR A 227 4.99 6.13 6.85
N GLU A 228 4.55 6.66 8.00
CA GLU A 228 3.62 6.06 8.94
C GLU A 228 2.27 6.75 8.81
N PHE A 229 1.24 5.96 8.56
CA PHE A 229 -0.10 6.45 8.27
C PHE A 229 -1.00 6.18 9.47
N ASN A 230 -1.74 7.21 9.87
CA ASN A 230 -2.67 7.09 10.98
C ASN A 230 -3.91 6.31 10.53
N LEU A 231 -4.15 5.16 11.17
CA LEU A 231 -5.15 4.17 10.77
C LEU A 231 -6.58 4.51 11.23
N HIS A 232 -6.91 5.79 11.44
CA HIS A 232 -8.27 6.17 11.84
C HIS A 232 -9.35 5.68 10.87
N HIS A 233 -8.97 5.33 9.63
CA HIS A 233 -9.82 4.61 8.68
C HIS A 233 -9.32 3.16 8.47
N HIS A 234 -10.19 2.20 8.77
CA HIS A 234 -9.92 0.75 8.80
C HIS A 234 -9.42 0.12 7.48
N GLU A 235 -9.37 0.88 6.38
CA GLU A 235 -9.05 0.36 5.05
C GLU A 235 -7.61 0.65 4.59
N SER A 236 -6.88 1.54 5.28
CA SER A 236 -5.53 1.93 4.88
C SER A 236 -4.48 0.99 5.46
N LEU A 237 -3.43 0.71 4.69
CA LEU A 237 -2.26 0.01 5.22
C LEU A 237 -1.46 0.97 6.11
N PRO A 238 -0.83 0.51 7.21
CA PRO A 238 -0.26 1.39 8.23
C PRO A 238 0.97 2.18 7.79
N ARG A 239 1.68 1.73 6.75
CA ARG A 239 2.96 2.32 6.35
C ARG A 239 3.20 2.21 4.86
N LEU A 240 3.96 3.15 4.29
CA LEU A 240 4.31 3.19 2.86
C LEU A 240 4.89 1.87 2.34
N SER A 241 5.70 1.19 3.14
CA SER A 241 6.35 -0.06 2.76
C SER A 241 5.36 -1.20 2.46
N PHE A 242 4.15 -1.18 3.02
CA PHE A 242 3.09 -2.13 2.68
C PHE A 242 2.53 -1.88 1.28
N TYR A 243 2.31 -0.62 0.90
CA TYR A 243 1.87 -0.27 -0.46
C TYR A 243 2.94 -0.54 -1.52
N LEU A 244 4.21 -0.36 -1.17
CA LEU A 244 5.31 -0.79 -2.05
C LEU A 244 5.25 -2.30 -2.25
N ALA A 245 5.11 -3.09 -1.17
CA ALA A 245 4.99 -4.54 -1.27
C ALA A 245 3.81 -4.97 -2.14
N ASP A 246 2.68 -4.27 -1.99
CA ASP A 246 1.49 -4.48 -2.81
C ASP A 246 1.71 -4.11 -4.29
N SER A 247 2.42 -3.01 -4.56
CA SER A 247 2.78 -2.61 -5.92
C SER A 247 3.66 -3.67 -6.62
N LEU A 248 4.65 -4.25 -5.92
CA LEU A 248 5.45 -5.36 -6.46
C LEU A 248 4.58 -6.58 -6.77
N ARG A 249 3.63 -6.87 -5.87
CA ARG A 249 2.67 -7.97 -6.01
C ARG A 249 1.82 -7.79 -7.29
N MET A 250 1.49 -6.55 -7.65
CA MET A 250 0.79 -6.18 -8.88
C MET A 250 1.66 -6.18 -10.16
N GLY A 251 2.94 -6.54 -10.06
CA GLY A 251 3.84 -6.64 -11.20
C GLY A 251 4.71 -5.40 -11.44
N ASN A 252 4.71 -4.43 -10.53
CA ASN A 252 5.68 -3.34 -10.56
C ASN A 252 7.10 -3.91 -10.36
N ASP A 253 7.91 -3.95 -11.42
CA ASP A 253 9.30 -4.39 -11.34
C ASP A 253 10.23 -3.36 -10.68
N PHE A 254 9.67 -2.24 -10.21
CA PHE A 254 10.35 -1.20 -9.44
C PHE A 254 11.51 -0.55 -10.19
N HIS A 255 11.38 -0.44 -11.51
CA HIS A 255 12.28 0.41 -12.29
C HIS A 255 12.19 1.84 -11.74
N GLY A 256 13.35 2.45 -11.46
CA GLY A 256 13.40 3.83 -10.97
C GLY A 256 13.14 4.09 -9.47
N ILE A 257 12.93 3.08 -8.60
CA ILE A 257 12.97 3.35 -7.14
C ILE A 257 14.30 4.02 -6.76
N GLY A 258 14.19 5.23 -6.21
CA GLY A 258 15.29 6.03 -5.66
C GLY A 258 15.80 5.53 -4.31
N ASP A 259 16.89 6.12 -3.84
CA ASP A 259 17.49 5.72 -2.57
C ASP A 259 16.61 6.07 -1.36
N GLY A 260 15.73 7.07 -1.44
CA GLY A 260 14.81 7.44 -0.35
C GLY A 260 13.78 6.35 -0.05
N LEU A 261 13.01 5.90 -1.03
CA LEU A 261 12.09 4.75 -0.89
C LEU A 261 12.84 3.49 -0.47
N THR A 262 14.09 3.34 -0.93
CA THR A 262 14.95 2.22 -0.49
C THR A 262 15.24 2.29 1.01
N LYS A 263 15.58 3.47 1.54
CA LYS A 263 15.84 3.68 2.97
C LYS A 263 14.59 3.43 3.83
N VAL A 264 13.41 3.85 3.38
CA VAL A 264 12.13 3.60 4.08
C VAL A 264 11.95 2.11 4.38
N VAL A 265 12.25 1.24 3.41
CA VAL A 265 12.12 -0.22 3.59
C VAL A 265 13.28 -0.83 4.39
N GLN A 266 14.44 -0.18 4.42
CA GLN A 266 15.64 -0.69 5.10
C GLN A 266 15.64 -0.46 6.61
N ASN A 267 15.11 0.68 7.06
CA ASN A 267 15.48 1.24 8.35
C ASN A 267 14.89 0.52 9.57
N GLU A 268 13.81 -0.28 9.44
CA GLU A 268 13.17 -0.88 10.62
C GLU A 268 12.59 -2.28 10.42
N LYS A 269 12.34 -2.96 11.55
CA LYS A 269 11.41 -4.08 11.64
C LYS A 269 9.97 -3.59 11.50
N ILE A 270 9.66 -3.08 10.31
CA ILE A 270 8.33 -2.58 10.00
C ILE A 270 7.33 -3.73 10.08
N THR A 271 6.37 -3.57 10.98
CA THR A 271 5.20 -4.42 11.15
C THR A 271 3.95 -3.55 11.20
N ASP A 272 2.78 -4.17 11.11
CA ASP A 272 1.49 -3.50 11.35
C ASP A 272 1.06 -3.54 12.83
N ASN A 273 1.95 -3.95 13.74
CA ASN A 273 1.69 -4.13 15.17
C ASN A 273 0.53 -5.07 15.51
N CYS A 274 0.09 -5.92 14.59
CA CYS A 274 -0.98 -6.86 14.92
C CYS A 274 -0.53 -7.91 15.96
N ASN A 275 -1.49 -8.47 16.70
CA ASN A 275 -1.23 -9.53 17.69
C ASN A 275 -1.39 -10.96 17.11
N CYS A 276 -1.45 -11.13 15.79
CA CYS A 276 -1.65 -12.45 15.18
C CYS A 276 -0.42 -13.35 15.31
N TYR A 277 -0.63 -14.64 15.57
CA TYR A 277 0.46 -15.61 15.68
C TYR A 277 1.20 -15.87 14.37
N CYS A 278 0.73 -15.39 13.22
CA CYS A 278 1.41 -15.56 11.94
C CYS A 278 2.75 -14.80 11.85
N SER A 279 3.01 -13.84 12.75
CA SER A 279 4.31 -13.19 12.93
C SER A 279 4.67 -13.05 14.42
N THR A 280 5.93 -12.72 14.69
CA THR A 280 6.43 -12.49 16.05
C THR A 280 6.10 -11.10 16.61
N TYR A 281 5.99 -10.08 15.74
CA TYR A 281 5.86 -8.66 16.16
C TYR A 281 4.83 -7.87 15.33
N GLY A 282 3.88 -8.57 14.71
CA GLY A 282 2.99 -7.98 13.71
C GLY A 282 3.31 -8.43 12.28
N CYS A 283 2.30 -8.46 11.42
CA CYS A 283 2.39 -8.86 10.03
C CYS A 283 3.37 -7.92 9.29
N ILE A 284 4.27 -8.49 8.48
CA ILE A 284 5.42 -7.78 7.90
C ILE A 284 5.21 -7.51 6.42
N THR A 285 5.85 -6.48 5.85
CA THR A 285 5.67 -6.13 4.43
C THR A 285 5.98 -7.27 3.43
N PRO A 286 7.00 -8.12 3.63
CA PRO A 286 7.19 -9.30 2.79
C PRO A 286 5.99 -10.26 2.72
N PHE A 287 5.07 -10.26 3.68
CA PHE A 287 3.86 -11.11 3.65
C PHE A 287 2.98 -10.75 2.46
N TRP A 288 2.90 -9.46 2.12
CA TRP A 288 2.14 -8.97 0.97
C TRP A 288 2.78 -9.40 -0.35
N VAL A 289 4.11 -9.37 -0.43
CA VAL A 289 4.86 -9.89 -1.59
C VAL A 289 4.69 -11.42 -1.74
N TRP A 290 4.44 -12.11 -0.62
CA TRP A 290 4.29 -13.56 -0.59
C TRP A 290 2.88 -14.05 -0.97
N ARG A 291 1.84 -13.23 -0.99
CA ARG A 291 0.46 -13.66 -1.33
C ARG A 291 0.14 -13.40 -2.83
N CYS A 292 -0.75 -14.18 -3.49
CA CYS A 292 -1.26 -13.80 -4.85
C CYS A 292 -2.19 -12.57 -4.74
N SER A 293 -2.29 -11.84 -5.84
CA SER A 293 -2.81 -10.47 -5.89
C SER A 293 -4.34 -10.30 -5.84
N TRP A 294 -5.14 -11.37 -5.91
CA TRP A 294 -6.45 -11.29 -6.56
C TRP A 294 -7.68 -10.96 -5.68
N HIS A 295 -7.50 -10.65 -4.39
CA HIS A 295 -8.66 -10.40 -3.50
C HIS A 295 -8.88 -8.92 -3.31
N GLY A 296 -9.83 -8.35 -4.04
CA GLY A 296 -10.27 -6.98 -3.82
C GLY A 296 -10.96 -6.26 -4.99
N GLN A 297 -10.96 -6.80 -6.21
CA GLN A 297 -11.77 -6.20 -7.28
C GLN A 297 -13.14 -6.90 -7.40
N PRO A 298 -14.24 -6.14 -7.47
CA PRO A 298 -15.58 -6.68 -7.69
C PRO A 298 -15.59 -7.61 -8.90
N ALA A 299 -16.40 -8.66 -8.83
CA ALA A 299 -16.50 -9.71 -9.84
C ALA A 299 -16.83 -9.20 -11.25
N GLU A 300 -17.33 -7.97 -11.39
CA GLU A 300 -17.77 -7.40 -12.66
C GLU A 300 -16.60 -7.05 -13.63
N ASP A 301 -15.40 -6.79 -13.11
CA ASP A 301 -14.18 -6.60 -13.92
C ASP A 301 -13.40 -7.92 -14.20
N MET A 302 -14.00 -9.09 -13.91
CA MET A 302 -13.37 -10.42 -13.99
C MET A 302 -12.83 -10.83 -15.36
N ILE A 303 -13.21 -10.17 -16.45
CA ILE A 303 -12.99 -10.67 -17.82
C ILE A 303 -11.50 -10.69 -18.19
N ILE A 304 -10.63 -9.88 -17.56
CA ILE A 304 -9.23 -9.73 -18.00
C ILE A 304 -8.21 -10.57 -17.21
N SER A 305 -8.53 -11.10 -16.03
CA SER A 305 -7.53 -11.87 -15.25
C SER A 305 -8.07 -13.14 -14.57
N SER A 306 -8.70 -13.97 -15.40
CA SER A 306 -8.71 -15.42 -15.21
C SER A 306 -7.28 -16.04 -15.15
N ARG A 307 -6.19 -15.28 -15.37
CA ARG A 307 -4.81 -15.78 -15.50
C ARG A 307 -4.11 -16.21 -14.19
N CYS A 308 -4.38 -15.66 -12.98
CA CYS A 308 -3.77 -16.23 -11.74
C CYS A 308 -4.28 -17.68 -11.53
N HIS A 309 -5.53 -17.98 -11.91
CA HIS A 309 -6.16 -19.29 -11.67
C HIS A 309 -6.16 -20.25 -12.86
N SER A 310 -6.18 -19.78 -14.11
CA SER A 310 -6.35 -20.67 -15.27
C SER A 310 -5.09 -21.43 -15.68
N GLN A 311 -3.87 -20.91 -15.41
CA GLN A 311 -2.62 -21.59 -15.79
C GLN A 311 -1.42 -21.45 -14.81
N GLY A 312 -1.45 -20.55 -13.80
CA GLY A 312 -0.23 -20.11 -13.10
C GLY A 312 -0.07 -20.35 -11.58
N CYS A 313 -1.14 -20.44 -10.77
CA CYS A 313 -0.98 -20.55 -9.30
C CYS A 313 -0.37 -21.92 -8.86
N TYR A 314 -0.27 -22.93 -9.74
CA TYR A 314 0.49 -24.18 -9.51
C TYR A 314 2.03 -23.94 -9.48
N GLU A 315 2.55 -22.99 -10.26
CA GLU A 315 3.94 -22.52 -10.13
C GLU A 315 4.13 -21.54 -8.96
N GLY A 316 3.07 -21.30 -8.18
CA GLY A 316 2.93 -20.19 -7.24
C GLY A 316 4.06 -20.08 -6.23
N HIS A 317 4.58 -21.18 -5.67
CA HIS A 317 5.69 -21.10 -4.71
C HIS A 317 7.00 -20.59 -5.35
N LEU A 318 7.27 -20.96 -6.61
CA LEU A 318 8.42 -20.44 -7.36
C LEU A 318 8.26 -18.94 -7.65
N TRP A 319 7.07 -18.52 -8.06
CA TRP A 319 6.76 -17.11 -8.31
C TRP A 319 6.84 -16.25 -7.04
N ARG A 320 6.18 -16.68 -5.95
CA ARG A 320 6.23 -16.04 -4.62
C ARG A 320 7.67 -15.88 -4.15
N ARG A 321 8.48 -16.94 -4.29
CA ARG A 321 9.91 -16.92 -3.98
C ARG A 321 10.69 -15.95 -4.86
N LYS A 322 10.43 -15.90 -6.18
CA LYS A 322 11.06 -14.93 -7.10
C LYS A 322 10.73 -13.51 -6.68
N ASN A 323 9.47 -13.19 -6.36
CA ASN A 323 9.06 -11.86 -5.91
C ASN A 323 9.69 -11.48 -4.57
N LEU A 324 9.70 -12.39 -3.60
CA LEU A 324 10.38 -12.17 -2.33
C LEU A 324 11.88 -11.90 -2.54
N GLN A 325 12.54 -12.64 -3.45
CA GLN A 325 13.94 -12.39 -3.82
C GLN A 325 14.13 -11.04 -4.51
N LYS A 326 13.22 -10.66 -5.43
CA LYS A 326 13.21 -9.34 -6.06
C LYS A 326 13.10 -8.24 -5.01
N TRP A 327 12.14 -8.34 -4.08
CA TRP A 327 11.95 -7.44 -2.95
C TRP A 327 13.24 -7.29 -2.12
N MET A 328 13.78 -8.40 -1.60
CA MET A 328 14.99 -8.39 -0.78
C MET A 328 16.22 -7.85 -1.52
N LYS A 329 16.32 -8.05 -2.84
CA LYS A 329 17.40 -7.55 -3.69
C LYS A 329 17.24 -6.05 -3.96
N ARG A 330 16.04 -5.63 -4.37
CA ARG A 330 15.74 -4.25 -4.77
C ARG A 330 15.96 -3.27 -3.64
N PHE A 331 15.49 -3.64 -2.44
CA PHE A 331 15.67 -2.85 -1.22
C PHE A 331 17.01 -3.07 -0.52
N ARG A 332 17.96 -3.76 -1.19
CA ARG A 332 19.33 -4.03 -0.70
C ARG A 332 19.38 -4.51 0.76
N MET A 333 18.41 -5.35 1.17
CA MET A 333 18.29 -5.76 2.56
C MET A 333 19.56 -6.44 3.08
N ALA A 334 19.98 -6.06 4.29
CA ALA A 334 21.10 -6.69 4.98
C ALA A 334 20.85 -8.19 5.20
N ARG A 335 21.91 -8.99 5.35
CA ARG A 335 21.80 -10.44 5.51
C ARG A 335 20.92 -10.82 6.70
N ALA A 336 21.09 -10.18 7.86
CA ALA A 336 20.28 -10.45 9.05
C ALA A 336 18.79 -10.16 8.81
N ARG A 337 18.47 -9.06 8.09
CA ARG A 337 17.10 -8.71 7.71
C ARG A 337 16.49 -9.74 6.77
N LYS A 338 17.24 -10.19 5.77
CA LYS A 338 16.81 -11.26 4.85
C LYS A 338 16.48 -12.54 5.62
N GLU A 339 17.36 -12.98 6.52
CA GLU A 339 17.13 -14.17 7.35
C GLU A 339 15.87 -14.04 8.22
N TRP A 340 15.66 -12.85 8.83
CA TRP A 340 14.44 -12.56 9.58
C TRP A 340 13.19 -12.59 8.69
N CYS A 341 13.19 -11.94 7.53
CA CYS A 341 12.05 -11.97 6.61
C CYS A 341 11.71 -13.41 6.20
N LEU A 342 12.72 -14.23 5.92
CA LEU A 342 12.53 -15.63 5.54
C LEU A 342 12.01 -16.48 6.70
N HIS A 343 12.45 -16.20 7.92
CA HIS A 343 11.91 -16.84 9.13
C HIS A 343 10.43 -16.50 9.28
N GLU A 344 10.05 -15.22 9.21
CA GLU A 344 8.65 -14.80 9.34
C GLU A 344 7.78 -15.34 8.21
N ILE A 345 8.28 -15.39 6.96
CA ILE A 345 7.53 -16.02 5.86
C ILE A 345 7.35 -17.51 6.11
N SER A 346 8.36 -18.18 6.66
CA SER A 346 8.24 -19.60 7.01
C SER A 346 7.20 -19.80 8.11
N ARG A 347 7.17 -18.90 9.11
CA ARG A 347 6.17 -18.87 10.17
C ARG A 347 4.76 -18.67 9.60
N LEU A 348 4.56 -17.69 8.72
CA LEU A 348 3.29 -17.42 8.06
C LEU A 348 2.74 -18.65 7.31
N GLU A 349 3.57 -19.27 6.46
CA GLU A 349 3.14 -20.42 5.66
C GLU A 349 2.83 -21.64 6.54
N ILE A 350 3.61 -21.88 7.61
CA ILE A 350 3.32 -22.94 8.57
C ILE A 350 2.03 -22.66 9.33
N PHE A 351 1.84 -21.43 9.80
CA PHE A 351 0.62 -20.97 10.45
C PHE A 351 -0.60 -21.29 9.57
N GLU A 352 -0.57 -20.92 8.29
CA GLU A 352 -1.66 -21.19 7.35
C GLU A 352 -1.90 -22.70 7.11
N ARG A 353 -0.83 -23.49 7.05
CA ARG A 353 -0.92 -24.96 6.89
C ARG A 353 -1.39 -25.69 8.14
N LEU A 354 -1.17 -25.11 9.31
CA LEU A 354 -1.70 -25.59 10.59
C LEU A 354 -3.19 -25.28 10.76
N GLY A 355 -3.79 -24.55 9.81
CA GLY A 355 -5.22 -24.21 9.86
C GLY A 355 -5.53 -22.95 10.67
N MET A 356 -4.53 -22.33 11.31
CA MET A 356 -4.71 -21.20 12.23
C MET A 356 -5.34 -19.98 11.53
N ALA A 357 -6.09 -19.18 12.30
CA ALA A 357 -6.92 -18.09 11.78
C ALA A 357 -6.28 -16.70 11.99
N HIS A 358 -6.27 -15.88 10.94
CA HIS A 358 -5.57 -14.59 10.95
C HIS A 358 -6.33 -13.51 11.73
N THR A 359 -5.95 -13.22 12.98
CA THR A 359 -6.56 -12.08 13.69
C THR A 359 -6.06 -10.71 13.22
N CYS A 360 -4.98 -10.64 12.41
CA CYS A 360 -4.43 -9.38 11.86
C CYS A 360 -5.14 -8.88 10.61
N CYS A 361 -5.73 -9.79 9.83
CA CYS A 361 -6.31 -9.46 8.54
C CYS A 361 -7.85 -9.42 8.57
N ILE A 362 -8.48 -9.92 9.64
CA ILE A 362 -9.94 -9.86 9.83
C ILE A 362 -10.28 -8.50 10.46
N SER A 363 -10.01 -7.44 9.71
CA SER A 363 -10.23 -6.04 10.12
C SER A 363 -11.30 -5.36 9.28
N THR A 364 -12.25 -6.11 8.72
CA THR A 364 -13.57 -5.53 8.47
C THR A 364 -14.13 -5.11 9.84
N ALA A 365 -14.65 -3.90 9.93
CA ALA A 365 -14.88 -3.13 11.15
C ALA A 365 -15.89 -3.75 12.17
N ALA A 366 -16.32 -4.99 11.97
CA ALA A 366 -17.45 -5.61 12.67
C ALA A 366 -17.06 -6.61 13.77
N ARG A 367 -15.80 -7.07 13.87
CA ARG A 367 -15.42 -8.05 14.89
C ARG A 367 -14.82 -7.42 16.13
N ASP A 368 -15.51 -7.62 17.25
CA ASP A 368 -15.11 -7.25 18.61
C ASP A 368 -13.72 -7.80 18.94
N GLU A 369 -12.94 -7.09 19.75
CA GLU A 369 -11.66 -7.57 20.30
C GLU A 369 -11.84 -8.94 20.99
N LEU A 370 -13.02 -9.17 21.59
CA LEU A 370 -13.40 -10.44 22.19
C LEU A 370 -13.32 -11.62 21.21
N GLU A 371 -13.82 -11.47 19.98
CA GLU A 371 -13.79 -12.57 19.02
C GLU A 371 -12.36 -12.90 18.57
N ARG A 372 -11.50 -11.88 18.48
CA ARG A 372 -10.07 -12.10 18.19
C ARG A 372 -9.41 -12.89 19.31
N ASP A 373 -9.76 -12.58 20.56
CA ASP A 373 -9.24 -13.28 21.73
C ASP A 373 -9.75 -14.73 21.78
N ASP A 374 -11.00 -14.98 21.42
CA ASP A 374 -11.60 -16.32 21.32
C ASP A 374 -10.91 -17.18 20.25
N ILE A 375 -10.74 -16.64 19.04
CA ILE A 375 -9.99 -17.32 17.96
C ILE A 375 -8.57 -17.68 18.42
N GLN A 376 -7.91 -16.77 19.13
CA GLN A 376 -6.57 -17.03 19.67
C GLN A 376 -6.59 -18.06 20.81
N ALA A 377 -7.64 -18.09 21.62
CA ALA A 377 -7.82 -19.09 22.67
C ALA A 377 -8.00 -20.48 22.05
N GLU A 378 -8.83 -20.61 21.02
CA GLU A 378 -8.99 -21.85 20.26
C GLU A 378 -7.66 -22.35 19.68
N ASP A 379 -6.91 -21.49 18.99
CA ASP A 379 -5.59 -21.82 18.43
C ASP A 379 -4.57 -22.28 19.50
N ARG A 380 -4.70 -21.79 20.74
CA ARG A 380 -3.90 -22.23 21.89
C ARG A 380 -4.36 -23.58 22.42
N ASP A 381 -5.67 -23.76 22.57
CA ASP A 381 -6.30 -24.93 23.18
C ASP A 381 -6.16 -26.18 22.30
N TYR A 382 -6.30 -26.03 20.97
CA TYR A 382 -6.02 -27.10 20.01
C TYR A 382 -4.52 -27.41 19.84
N GLY A 383 -3.63 -26.67 20.51
CA GLY A 383 -2.19 -26.91 20.49
C GLY A 383 -1.46 -26.44 19.22
N TYR A 384 -2.16 -25.85 18.26
CA TYR A 384 -1.56 -25.35 17.01
C TYR A 384 -0.48 -24.31 17.28
N TYR A 385 -0.68 -23.43 18.25
CA TYR A 385 0.35 -22.47 18.66
C TYR A 385 1.66 -23.16 19.12
N LYS A 386 1.55 -24.25 19.90
CA LYS A 386 2.73 -25.03 20.35
C LYS A 386 3.44 -25.70 19.18
N GLN A 387 2.68 -26.26 18.23
CA GLN A 387 3.21 -26.85 16.99
C GLN A 387 3.93 -25.81 16.13
N LEU A 388 3.35 -24.62 15.96
CA LEU A 388 3.96 -23.50 15.25
C LEU A 388 5.30 -23.11 15.89
N LEU A 389 5.32 -22.90 17.21
CA LEU A 389 6.55 -22.57 17.94
C LEU A 389 7.61 -23.67 17.85
N PHE A 390 7.20 -24.94 17.88
CA PHE A 390 8.12 -26.05 17.67
C PHE A 390 8.75 -25.99 16.28
N LEU A 391 7.95 -25.86 15.22
CA LEU A 391 8.45 -25.78 13.85
C LEU A 391 9.35 -24.56 13.61
N CYS A 392 9.02 -23.39 14.17
CA CYS A 392 9.88 -22.21 14.12
C CYS A 392 11.24 -22.47 14.80
N ARG A 393 11.27 -23.15 15.95
CA ARG A 393 12.52 -23.54 16.63
C ARG A 393 13.34 -24.53 15.80
N VAL A 394 12.69 -25.51 15.16
CA VAL A 394 13.35 -26.44 14.23
C VAL A 394 13.95 -25.69 13.05
N TYR A 395 13.21 -24.75 12.44
CA TYR A 395 13.72 -23.90 11.36
C TYR A 395 15.00 -23.17 11.78
N GLN A 396 14.99 -22.49 12.93
CA GLN A 396 16.14 -21.74 13.45
C GLN A 396 17.34 -22.66 13.68
N ARG A 397 17.13 -23.82 14.31
CA ARG A 397 18.19 -24.81 14.56
C ARG A 397 18.77 -25.37 13.26
N ALA A 398 17.92 -25.78 12.32
CA ALA A 398 18.33 -26.27 11.02
C ALA A 398 19.11 -25.20 10.24
N ARG A 399 18.65 -23.94 10.30
CA ARG A 399 19.32 -22.80 9.66
C ARG A 399 20.72 -22.58 10.21
N MET A 400 20.91 -22.70 11.53
CA MET A 400 22.23 -22.61 12.17
C MET A 400 23.17 -23.75 11.74
N ILE A 401 22.67 -25.00 11.74
CA ILE A 401 23.45 -26.18 11.31
C ILE A 401 23.88 -26.04 9.84
N LEU A 402 22.95 -25.60 8.99
CA LEU A 402 23.13 -25.40 7.56
C LEU A 402 23.52 -23.95 7.20
N SER A 403 24.19 -23.23 8.10
CA SER A 403 24.57 -21.82 7.93
C SER A 403 25.44 -21.54 6.70
N ALA A 404 26.17 -22.53 6.20
CA ALA A 404 26.97 -22.42 4.97
C ALA A 404 26.17 -22.64 3.68
N TRP A 405 24.93 -23.14 3.76
CA TRP A 405 24.07 -23.23 2.58
C TRP A 405 23.61 -21.83 2.18
N SER A 406 23.48 -21.62 0.87
CA SER A 406 22.72 -20.48 0.37
C SER A 406 21.28 -20.56 0.87
N ILE A 407 20.67 -19.41 1.13
CA ILE A 407 19.27 -19.28 1.53
C ILE A 407 18.38 -20.14 0.62
N GLY A 408 18.59 -20.04 -0.69
CA GLY A 408 17.76 -20.75 -1.66
C GLY A 408 17.86 -22.27 -1.55
N ARG A 409 19.04 -22.82 -1.25
CA ARG A 409 19.22 -24.26 -1.07
C ARG A 409 18.61 -24.73 0.26
N PHE A 410 18.81 -23.95 1.32
CA PHE A 410 18.23 -24.23 2.63
C PHE A 410 16.70 -24.26 2.57
N TRP A 411 16.08 -23.25 1.97
CA TRP A 411 14.62 -23.20 1.81
C TRP A 411 14.05 -24.36 1.00
N THR A 412 14.71 -24.79 -0.08
CA THR A 412 14.24 -25.96 -0.83
C THR A 412 14.21 -27.23 0.05
N ALA A 413 15.25 -27.46 0.86
CA ALA A 413 15.26 -28.60 1.77
C ALA A 413 14.29 -28.45 2.95
N TRP A 414 14.14 -27.23 3.47
CA TRP A 414 13.17 -26.91 4.51
C TRP A 414 11.75 -27.21 4.05
N TRP A 415 11.34 -26.70 2.89
CA TRP A 415 9.99 -26.93 2.37
C TRP A 415 9.74 -28.40 2.03
N HIS A 416 10.74 -29.12 1.53
CA HIS A 416 10.63 -30.58 1.37
C HIS A 416 10.39 -31.30 2.71
N ALA A 417 11.04 -30.87 3.80
CA ALA A 417 10.81 -31.45 5.12
C ALA A 417 9.40 -31.11 5.64
N VAL A 418 8.96 -29.87 5.48
CA VAL A 418 7.62 -29.40 5.89
C VAL A 418 6.52 -30.12 5.09
N ASN A 419 6.66 -30.24 3.76
CA ASN A 419 5.68 -30.93 2.90
C ASN A 419 5.56 -32.42 3.23
N GLY A 420 6.55 -33.00 3.93
CA GLY A 420 6.49 -34.38 4.41
C GLY A 420 5.62 -34.58 5.65
N VAL A 421 5.21 -33.51 6.34
CA VAL A 421 4.40 -33.57 7.57
C VAL A 421 3.15 -32.71 7.55
N LEU A 422 3.19 -31.59 6.83
CA LEU A 422 2.07 -30.66 6.69
C LEU A 422 1.60 -30.67 5.24
N PRO A 423 0.28 -30.71 4.99
CA PRO A 423 -0.24 -30.65 3.63
C PRO A 423 0.20 -29.34 2.97
N GLU A 424 0.51 -29.40 1.68
CA GLU A 424 0.75 -28.20 0.89
C GLU A 424 -0.53 -27.39 0.78
N LEU A 425 -0.42 -26.06 0.91
CA LEU A 425 -1.52 -25.16 0.57
C LEU A 425 -1.84 -25.35 -0.91
N VAL A 426 -3.10 -25.69 -1.25
CA VAL A 426 -3.49 -25.68 -2.66
C VAL A 426 -3.41 -24.24 -3.19
N PRO A 427 -3.23 -24.07 -4.51
CA PRO A 427 -3.25 -22.76 -5.16
C PRO A 427 -4.36 -21.84 -4.64
N LYS A 428 -5.59 -22.34 -4.47
CA LYS A 428 -6.70 -21.55 -3.92
C LYS A 428 -6.48 -21.10 -2.46
N GLU A 429 -5.87 -21.90 -1.61
CA GLU A 429 -5.55 -21.57 -0.20
C GLU A 429 -4.39 -20.57 -0.12
N ALA A 430 -3.33 -20.77 -0.92
CA ALA A 430 -2.18 -19.87 -0.98
C ALA A 430 -2.50 -18.54 -1.70
N CYS A 431 -3.43 -18.57 -2.66
CA CYS A 431 -3.92 -17.41 -3.38
C CYS A 431 -5.05 -16.70 -2.59
N ARG A 432 -5.79 -17.36 -1.68
CA ARG A 432 -6.81 -16.74 -0.82
C ARG A 432 -6.20 -16.01 0.36
N ALA A 433 -6.33 -14.70 0.31
CA ALA A 433 -6.64 -13.89 1.46
C ALA A 433 -7.74 -14.55 2.30
N ARG A 434 -7.42 -15.26 3.39
CA ARG A 434 -8.46 -15.75 4.34
C ARG A 434 -9.29 -14.63 5.01
N HIS A 435 -9.07 -13.37 4.60
CA HIS A 435 -9.55 -12.15 5.25
C HIS A 435 -10.77 -11.49 4.62
N ILE A 436 -11.25 -11.96 3.46
CA ILE A 436 -12.42 -11.36 2.78
C ILE A 436 -13.66 -12.28 2.85
N ASP A 437 -13.55 -13.46 3.46
CA ASP A 437 -14.70 -14.40 3.60
C ASP A 437 -15.60 -14.07 4.83
N ILE A 438 -15.47 -12.88 5.43
CA ILE A 438 -16.28 -12.38 6.56
C ILE A 438 -16.71 -10.96 6.16
N ASP A 439 -17.83 -10.70 5.49
CA ASP A 439 -19.20 -10.99 5.86
C ASP A 439 -20.06 -11.18 4.61
N VAL A 440 -19.75 -12.19 3.81
CA VAL A 440 -20.65 -12.58 2.70
C VAL A 440 -21.92 -13.25 3.23
N GLU A 441 -22.11 -13.33 4.55
CA GLU A 441 -23.40 -13.68 5.18
C GLU A 441 -24.14 -12.42 5.63
N GLU A 442 -23.53 -11.51 6.38
CA GLU A 442 -24.20 -10.31 6.92
C GLU A 442 -24.38 -9.20 5.88
N MET A 443 -23.34 -8.85 5.12
CA MET A 443 -23.39 -7.89 4.01
C MET A 443 -24.30 -8.38 2.87
N VAL A 444 -24.43 -9.71 2.77
CA VAL A 444 -25.34 -10.39 1.85
C VAL A 444 -26.75 -10.46 2.39
N ASN A 445 -26.99 -10.63 3.68
CA ASN A 445 -28.34 -10.56 4.24
C ASN A 445 -28.88 -9.13 4.12
N GLU A 446 -28.04 -8.10 4.36
CA GLU A 446 -28.39 -6.70 4.10
C GLU A 446 -28.64 -6.43 2.59
N TRP A 447 -27.79 -6.95 1.69
CA TRP A 447 -28.00 -6.81 0.25
C TRP A 447 -29.12 -7.69 -0.30
N VAL A 448 -29.40 -8.85 0.30
CA VAL A 448 -30.54 -9.72 -0.02
C VAL A 448 -31.81 -9.01 0.38
N ASP A 449 -31.87 -8.34 1.53
CA ASP A 449 -33.04 -7.57 1.93
C ASP A 449 -33.24 -6.31 1.06
N GLU A 450 -32.16 -5.68 0.53
CA GLU A 450 -32.26 -4.55 -0.42
C GLU A 450 -32.49 -4.92 -1.89
N LEU A 451 -31.97 -6.07 -2.38
CA LEU A 451 -32.12 -6.54 -3.76
C LEU A 451 -33.28 -7.51 -3.98
N PHE A 452 -33.89 -8.05 -2.90
CA PHE A 452 -35.18 -8.74 -2.97
C PHE A 452 -36.36 -7.75 -2.92
N ASP A 453 -36.31 -6.71 -3.75
CA ASP A 453 -37.55 -6.11 -4.24
C ASP A 453 -38.23 -7.18 -5.12
N GLU A 454 -39.42 -7.63 -4.72
CA GLU A 454 -40.11 -8.89 -5.08
C GLU A 454 -40.36 -9.15 -6.59
N ARG A 455 -39.81 -8.34 -7.51
CA ARG A 455 -40.24 -8.28 -8.92
C ARG A 455 -39.43 -9.09 -9.93
N SER A 456 -38.25 -9.61 -9.61
CA SER A 456 -37.48 -10.43 -10.56
C SER A 456 -37.18 -11.81 -9.99
N GLY A 457 -38.15 -12.73 -10.13
CA GLY A 457 -38.10 -14.12 -9.67
C GLY A 457 -37.08 -15.04 -10.37
N GLU A 458 -35.88 -14.55 -10.70
CA GLU A 458 -34.79 -15.38 -11.22
C GLU A 458 -33.64 -15.47 -10.20
N ARG A 459 -33.61 -16.59 -9.46
CA ARG A 459 -32.46 -16.96 -8.63
C ARG A 459 -31.29 -17.32 -9.53
N SER A 460 -30.21 -16.54 -9.55
CA SER A 460 -28.99 -16.94 -10.24
C SER A 460 -28.27 -18.06 -9.46
N GLY A 461 -28.29 -19.27 -10.02
CA GLY A 461 -27.65 -20.46 -9.42
C GLY A 461 -26.11 -20.37 -9.31
N GLU A 462 -25.48 -19.38 -9.96
CA GLU A 462 -24.04 -19.10 -9.85
C GLU A 462 -23.66 -18.51 -8.48
N TRP A 463 -24.58 -17.80 -7.83
CA TRP A 463 -24.32 -17.10 -6.59
C TRP A 463 -24.26 -18.05 -5.37
N LEU A 464 -25.19 -19.02 -5.29
CA LEU A 464 -25.18 -20.09 -4.27
C LEU A 464 -23.93 -20.99 -4.32
N ASN A 465 -23.33 -21.15 -5.50
CA ASN A 465 -22.08 -21.89 -5.65
C ASN A 465 -20.87 -21.14 -5.09
N THR A 466 -20.86 -19.81 -5.17
CA THR A 466 -19.81 -18.96 -4.59
C THR A 466 -19.93 -18.94 -3.06
N PHE A 467 -21.17 -18.89 -2.53
CA PHE A 467 -21.52 -19.00 -1.11
C PHE A 467 -21.02 -20.33 -0.47
N ALA A 468 -21.30 -21.48 -1.11
CA ALA A 468 -20.84 -22.79 -0.63
C ALA A 468 -19.29 -22.96 -0.67
N LEU A 469 -18.59 -22.14 -1.46
CA LEU A 469 -17.13 -22.19 -1.63
C LEU A 469 -16.34 -21.43 -0.54
N ALA A 470 -16.95 -20.51 0.21
CA ALA A 470 -16.31 -19.77 1.31
C ALA A 470 -16.29 -20.61 2.61
N CYS A 471 -17.47 -20.96 3.13
CA CYS A 471 -17.66 -21.82 4.32
C CYS A 471 -17.05 -23.23 4.17
N GLY A 472 -16.79 -23.67 2.95
CA GLY A 472 -16.20 -24.97 2.66
C GLY A 472 -14.66 -25.03 2.77
N LEU A 473 -13.94 -23.93 2.98
CA LEU A 473 -12.47 -23.92 2.92
C LEU A 473 -11.84 -24.58 4.17
N GLU A 474 -12.25 -24.20 5.38
CA GLU A 474 -11.74 -24.82 6.62
C GLU A 474 -12.08 -26.31 6.69
N ARG A 475 -13.33 -26.67 6.37
CA ARG A 475 -13.74 -28.09 6.26
C ARG A 475 -13.00 -28.84 5.14
N ARG A 476 -12.49 -28.17 4.10
CA ARG A 476 -11.66 -28.79 3.05
C ARG A 476 -10.22 -28.97 3.49
N LEU A 477 -9.66 -27.97 4.16
CA LEU A 477 -8.33 -28.06 4.78
C LEU A 477 -8.30 -29.16 5.83
N GLU A 478 -9.31 -29.21 6.69
CA GLU A 478 -9.44 -30.26 7.70
C GLU A 478 -9.63 -31.64 7.07
N ARG A 479 -10.49 -31.77 6.03
CA ARG A 479 -10.58 -33.03 5.27
C ARG A 479 -9.29 -33.42 4.57
N ARG A 480 -8.52 -32.47 4.04
CA ARG A 480 -7.21 -32.74 3.42
C ARG A 480 -6.17 -33.10 4.45
N ARG A 481 -6.17 -32.46 5.62
CA ARG A 481 -5.37 -32.87 6.77
C ARG A 481 -5.73 -34.27 7.14
N GLN A 482 -7.00 -34.58 7.39
CA GLN A 482 -7.48 -35.93 7.68
C GLN A 482 -7.14 -36.93 6.57
N SER A 483 -7.11 -36.53 5.30
CA SER A 483 -6.69 -37.38 4.17
C SER A 483 -5.18 -37.60 4.13
N THR A 484 -4.36 -36.56 4.32
CA THR A 484 -2.90 -36.67 4.45
C THR A 484 -2.58 -37.50 5.68
N PHE A 485 -3.28 -37.28 6.79
CA PHE A 485 -3.22 -38.10 7.99
C PHE A 485 -3.64 -39.53 7.71
N ALA A 486 -4.73 -39.78 7.00
CA ALA A 486 -5.14 -41.14 6.63
C ALA A 486 -4.05 -41.84 5.78
N SER A 487 -3.39 -41.11 4.88
CA SER A 487 -2.26 -41.64 4.08
C SER A 487 -1.02 -41.92 4.93
N LEU A 488 -0.78 -41.12 5.97
CA LEU A 488 0.30 -41.30 6.94
C LEU A 488 -0.04 -42.36 8.01
N ASN A 489 -1.32 -42.53 8.35
CA ASN A 489 -1.83 -43.38 9.43
C ASN A 489 -1.60 -44.87 9.18
N GLY A 490 -1.33 -45.28 7.93
CA GLY A 490 -0.82 -46.62 7.67
C GLY A 490 0.53 -46.87 8.35
N ALA A 491 1.41 -45.86 8.38
CA ALA A 491 2.74 -45.91 9.00
C ALA A 491 2.79 -45.40 10.45
N TYR A 492 1.85 -44.54 10.85
CA TYR A 492 1.82 -43.87 12.15
C TYR A 492 0.60 -44.22 13.02
N ARG A 493 0.02 -45.41 12.84
CA ARG A 493 -1.15 -45.84 13.63
C ARG A 493 -0.87 -45.72 15.14
N GLY A 494 -1.69 -44.95 15.84
CA GLY A 494 -1.59 -44.73 17.29
C GLY A 494 -0.63 -43.63 17.72
N TRP A 495 -0.06 -42.86 16.79
CA TRP A 495 0.77 -41.70 17.12
C TRP A 495 -0.08 -40.43 17.13
N GLU A 496 0.16 -39.58 18.13
CA GLU A 496 -0.36 -38.21 18.14
C GLU A 496 0.33 -37.37 17.06
N PHE A 497 -0.38 -36.38 16.49
CA PHE A 497 0.19 -35.55 15.43
C PHE A 497 1.47 -34.83 15.86
N ASP A 498 1.52 -34.37 17.11
CA ASP A 498 2.70 -33.78 17.72
C ASP A 498 3.93 -34.69 17.65
N ASP A 499 3.74 -36.00 17.80
CA ASP A 499 4.84 -36.96 17.79
C ASP A 499 5.31 -37.29 16.38
N ILE A 500 4.37 -37.34 15.42
CA ILE A 500 4.69 -37.43 13.98
C ILE A 500 5.53 -36.21 13.57
N LEU A 501 5.10 -35.02 13.98
CA LEU A 501 5.79 -33.76 13.71
C LEU A 501 7.21 -33.77 14.28
N LYS A 502 7.36 -34.14 15.56
CA LYS A 502 8.67 -34.24 16.23
C LYS A 502 9.57 -35.24 15.53
N TYR A 503 9.07 -36.43 15.20
CA TYR A 503 9.85 -37.49 14.56
C TYR A 503 10.44 -37.04 13.23
N HIS A 504 9.60 -36.57 12.31
CA HIS A 504 10.07 -36.13 10.99
C HIS A 504 11.03 -34.94 11.07
N MET A 505 10.78 -33.99 11.97
CA MET A 505 11.65 -32.84 12.16
C MET A 505 12.98 -33.20 12.81
N ASN A 506 13.01 -34.18 13.72
CA ASN A 506 14.24 -34.73 14.26
C ASN A 506 15.06 -35.45 13.18
N VAL A 507 14.42 -36.28 12.36
CA VAL A 507 15.08 -36.93 11.21
C VAL A 507 15.68 -35.90 10.26
N PHE A 508 14.98 -34.80 9.99
CA PHE A 508 15.51 -33.69 9.19
C PHE A 508 16.75 -33.05 9.84
N LEU A 509 16.70 -32.77 11.14
CA LEU A 509 17.83 -32.19 11.90
C LEU A 509 19.05 -33.12 11.95
N GLU A 510 18.83 -34.42 12.15
CA GLU A 510 19.89 -35.43 12.12
C GLU A 510 20.58 -35.49 10.76
N ARG A 511 19.80 -35.49 9.67
CA ARG A 511 20.34 -35.41 8.30
C ARG A 511 21.14 -34.13 8.06
N ALA A 512 20.65 -33.00 8.57
CA ALA A 512 21.36 -31.72 8.48
C ALA A 512 22.69 -31.75 9.26
N GLN A 513 22.69 -32.34 10.45
CA GLN A 513 23.88 -32.51 11.30
C GLN A 513 24.91 -33.43 10.65
N ALA A 514 24.50 -34.61 10.17
CA ALA A 514 25.36 -35.53 9.44
C ALA A 514 25.96 -34.91 8.16
N TRP A 515 25.22 -34.03 7.48
CA TRP A 515 25.77 -33.26 6.36
C TRP A 515 26.87 -32.29 6.81
N ARG A 516 26.64 -31.54 7.90
CA ARG A 516 27.63 -30.60 8.46
C ARG A 516 28.92 -31.33 8.85
N GLU A 517 28.80 -32.47 9.54
CA GLU A 517 29.93 -33.29 9.97
C GLU A 517 30.73 -33.82 8.80
N ARG A 518 30.08 -34.36 7.77
CA ARG A 518 30.74 -34.78 6.52
C ARG A 518 31.50 -33.61 5.90
N ARG A 519 30.87 -32.45 5.74
CA ARG A 519 31.54 -31.27 5.17
C ARG A 519 32.76 -30.86 5.99
N ASP A 520 32.66 -30.84 7.31
CA ASP A 520 33.76 -30.44 8.19
C ASP A 520 34.89 -31.49 8.16
N CYS A 521 34.56 -32.78 8.03
CA CYS A 521 35.52 -33.85 7.74
C CYS A 521 36.25 -33.62 6.41
N TRP A 522 35.52 -33.34 5.32
CA TRP A 522 36.11 -33.01 4.01
C TRP A 522 37.01 -31.77 4.06
N LYS A 523 36.64 -30.74 4.82
CA LYS A 523 37.48 -29.55 5.04
C LYS A 523 38.79 -29.93 5.74
N ARG A 524 38.73 -30.73 6.81
CA ARG A 524 39.93 -31.23 7.51
C ARG A 524 40.81 -32.05 6.58
N HIS A 525 40.24 -33.00 5.85
CA HIS A 525 40.97 -33.82 4.88
C HIS A 525 41.64 -32.96 3.80
N ARG A 526 40.96 -31.95 3.26
CA ARG A 526 41.54 -31.02 2.27
C ARG A 526 42.70 -30.20 2.83
N LEU A 527 42.62 -29.77 4.10
CA LEU A 527 43.70 -29.03 4.76
C LEU A 527 44.92 -29.92 5.00
N LEU A 528 44.72 -31.21 5.30
CA LEU A 528 45.80 -32.18 5.47
C LEU A 528 46.42 -32.63 4.14
N ALA A 529 45.61 -32.86 3.10
CA ALA A 529 46.08 -33.33 1.79
C ALA A 529 46.75 -32.25 0.95
N ARG A 530 46.47 -30.97 1.23
CA ARG A 530 47.15 -29.83 0.61
C ARG A 530 47.54 -28.85 1.71
N PRO A 531 48.58 -29.15 2.50
CA PRO A 531 49.07 -28.20 3.47
C PRO A 531 49.48 -26.97 2.66
N LYS A 532 48.73 -25.88 2.82
CA LYS A 532 49.19 -24.58 2.36
C LYS A 532 50.42 -24.29 3.20
N MET A 533 51.60 -24.73 2.76
CA MET A 533 52.84 -24.15 3.21
C MET A 533 52.66 -22.66 2.89
N ARG A 534 52.36 -21.87 3.93
CA ARG A 534 52.58 -20.44 3.86
C ARG A 534 54.10 -20.34 3.73
N LEU A 535 54.60 -20.43 2.51
CA LEU A 535 55.94 -19.93 2.21
C LEU A 535 55.96 -18.54 2.84
N PRO A 536 56.94 -18.23 3.71
CA PRO A 536 57.09 -16.89 4.24
C PRO A 536 56.93 -15.96 3.05
N ARG A 537 55.99 -15.00 3.12
CA ARG A 537 55.93 -13.94 2.11
C ARG A 537 57.33 -13.35 2.13
N ALA A 538 58.16 -13.72 1.14
CA ALA A 538 59.44 -13.08 0.93
C ALA A 538 59.08 -11.59 0.92
N ARG A 539 59.62 -10.83 1.88
CA ARG A 539 59.58 -9.39 1.84
C ARG A 539 60.22 -9.03 0.51
N GLN A 540 59.41 -8.85 -0.54
CA GLN A 540 59.81 -8.09 -1.71
C GLN A 540 59.96 -6.67 -1.19
N SER A 541 61.14 -6.40 -0.62
CA SER A 541 61.66 -5.05 -0.50
C SER A 541 61.61 -4.47 -1.91
N ARG A 542 60.63 -3.60 -2.15
CA ARG A 542 60.66 -2.65 -3.25
C ARG A 542 61.93 -1.83 -3.07
N ILE A 543 62.98 -2.20 -3.81
CA ILE A 543 64.06 -1.28 -4.12
C ILE A 543 63.46 -0.31 -5.13
N ARG A 544 63.48 0.97 -4.77
CA ARG A 544 63.17 2.10 -5.66
C ARG A 544 64.39 2.43 -6.50
#